data_AF-A0A8T0CV31-F1
#
_entry.id   AF-A0A8T0CV31-F1
#
_cell.length_a   1.000
_cell.length_b   1.000
_cell.length_c   1.000
_cell.angle_alpha   90.00
_cell.angle_beta   90.00
_cell.angle_gamma   90.00
#
_symmetry.space_group_name_H-M   'P 1'
#
loop_
_entity.id
_entity.type
_entity.pdbx_description
1 polymer ?
#
loop_
_entity_poly.entity_id
_entity_poly.type
_entity_poly.pdbx_seq_one_letter_code
_entity_poly.pdbx_strand_id
1 'polypeptide(L)'
;MAISASLSSSLAPKLHGSPAFPSKRAALPTFAHNPRPPTGSRALRARSAKVAPRAVAVGEDLPADYAEWLPEADPSKRRRAGVLLHPTSFRGPYGIGDLGGEAFRFLDWLHASGCSVWQVLPLVPPARKPYDGGSPYSGQDANCGNILLISLEELVKEGLLEKDELPDAIDADSVNYSIVAELKDPLIAKRYYHCL
;
A
#
# COMPACT_ATOMS: atom_id res chain seq x y z
N MET A 1 0.94 -68.32 23.36
CA MET A 1 0.09 -67.35 24.07
C MET A 1 0.46 -65.96 23.54
N ALA A 2 -0.24 -65.45 22.53
CA ALA A 2 -1.43 -64.58 22.65
C ALA A 2 -0.98 -63.17 23.17
N ILE A 3 -1.21 -62.00 22.55
CA ILE A 3 -2.16 -61.49 21.53
C ILE A 3 -1.59 -60.14 20.96
N SER A 4 -1.83 -59.87 19.65
CA SER A 4 -2.13 -58.58 18.94
C SER A 4 -1.64 -57.22 19.51
N ALA A 5 -1.10 -56.26 18.75
CA ALA A 5 -1.78 -55.65 17.60
C ALA A 5 -0.84 -54.94 16.58
N SER A 6 -1.32 -54.99 15.34
CA SER A 6 -0.87 -54.36 14.11
C SER A 6 -0.99 -52.82 14.13
N LEU A 7 -0.05 -52.12 13.48
CA LEU A 7 -0.36 -51.30 12.29
C LEU A 7 0.93 -50.77 11.62
N SER A 8 1.12 -51.24 10.40
CA SER A 8 1.99 -50.67 9.36
C SER A 8 1.38 -49.37 8.83
N SER A 9 2.19 -48.33 8.64
CA SER A 9 2.26 -47.63 7.34
C SER A 9 3.38 -46.59 7.32
N SER A 10 4.31 -46.82 6.40
CA SER A 10 5.21 -45.83 5.82
C SER A 10 4.39 -44.83 5.01
N LEU A 11 4.56 -43.53 5.26
CA LEU A 11 4.19 -42.47 4.33
C LEU A 11 5.05 -41.23 4.57
N ALA A 12 6.05 -41.08 3.71
CA ALA A 12 6.76 -39.84 3.46
C ALA A 12 5.78 -38.76 2.98
N PRO A 13 5.84 -37.52 3.48
CA PRO A 13 5.12 -36.42 2.88
C PRO A 13 5.81 -36.02 1.56
N LYS A 14 5.10 -36.27 0.46
CA LYS A 14 5.43 -35.79 -0.89
C LYS A 14 5.58 -34.27 -0.87
N LEU A 15 6.73 -33.78 -1.34
CA LEU A 15 6.95 -32.39 -1.73
C LEU A 15 5.94 -32.03 -2.82
N HIS A 16 4.97 -31.19 -2.49
CA HIS A 16 4.07 -30.61 -3.49
C HIS A 16 4.70 -29.30 -3.97
N GLY A 17 4.86 -29.21 -5.28
CA GLY A 17 5.67 -28.21 -5.97
C GLY A 17 5.26 -26.76 -5.71
N SER A 18 6.27 -25.90 -5.76
CA SER A 18 6.17 -24.46 -5.89
C SER A 18 5.22 -24.08 -7.03
N PRO A 19 4.33 -23.09 -6.87
CA PRO A 19 3.63 -22.53 -8.02
C PRO A 19 4.64 -21.76 -8.87
N ALA A 20 5.03 -22.36 -10.00
CA ALA A 20 5.74 -21.68 -11.07
C ALA A 20 4.81 -20.63 -11.68
N PHE A 21 5.15 -19.34 -11.55
CA PHE A 21 4.45 -18.26 -12.23
C PHE A 21 4.81 -18.29 -13.73
N PRO A 22 3.82 -18.25 -14.65
CA PRO A 22 4.10 -18.27 -16.07
C PRO A 22 4.78 -16.96 -16.50
N SER A 23 6.03 -17.07 -16.94
CA SER A 23 6.72 -16.03 -17.71
C SER A 23 6.06 -15.93 -19.09
N LYS A 24 5.03 -15.10 -19.20
CA LYS A 24 4.59 -14.58 -20.49
C LYS A 24 5.23 -13.20 -20.65
N ARG A 25 6.20 -13.11 -21.57
CA ARG A 25 6.60 -11.85 -22.19
C ARG A 25 5.37 -11.24 -22.86
N ALA A 26 4.67 -10.37 -22.14
CA ALA A 26 3.70 -9.46 -22.74
C ALA A 26 4.48 -8.29 -23.33
N ALA A 27 4.24 -8.01 -24.59
CA ALA A 27 4.78 -6.84 -25.28
C ALA A 27 4.40 -5.55 -24.53
N LEU A 28 5.36 -4.65 -24.37
CA LEU A 28 5.16 -3.31 -23.83
C LEU A 28 4.07 -2.60 -24.65
N PRO A 29 3.03 -2.02 -24.03
CA PRO A 29 2.18 -1.09 -24.75
C PRO A 29 3.02 0.17 -25.04
N THR A 30 3.16 0.49 -26.32
CA THR A 30 3.56 1.81 -26.78
C THR A 30 2.70 2.87 -26.11
N PHE A 31 3.35 3.84 -25.46
CA PHE A 31 2.73 5.03 -24.90
C PHE A 31 2.06 5.82 -26.05
N ALA A 32 0.78 5.53 -26.30
CA ALA A 32 -0.07 6.43 -27.04
C ALA A 32 -0.38 7.61 -26.11
N HIS A 33 -0.06 8.81 -26.57
CA HIS A 33 -0.39 10.06 -25.90
C HIS A 33 -1.90 10.09 -25.66
N ASN A 34 -2.32 9.94 -24.40
CA ASN A 34 -3.73 9.92 -24.06
C ASN A 34 -4.27 11.34 -24.25
N PRO A 35 -5.18 11.60 -25.21
CA PRO A 35 -5.76 12.93 -25.34
C PRO A 35 -6.48 13.26 -24.04
N ARG A 36 -6.31 14.50 -23.55
CA ARG A 36 -7.04 15.04 -22.39
C ARG A 36 -8.50 14.59 -22.50
N PRO A 37 -9.10 14.00 -21.46
CA PRO A 37 -10.52 13.75 -21.49
C PRO A 37 -11.21 15.10 -21.73
N PRO A 38 -12.23 15.17 -22.60
CA PRO A 38 -13.05 16.37 -22.68
C PRO A 38 -13.53 16.65 -21.27
N THR A 39 -13.50 17.93 -20.88
CA THR A 39 -14.15 18.45 -19.68
C THR A 39 -15.63 18.13 -19.76
N GLY A 40 -15.96 16.87 -19.43
CA GLY A 40 -17.30 16.38 -19.27
C GLY A 40 -17.88 17.18 -18.12
N SER A 41 -18.84 18.03 -18.45
CA SER A 41 -19.82 18.53 -17.51
C SER A 41 -20.12 17.40 -16.53
N ARG A 42 -19.88 17.64 -15.24
CA ARG A 42 -20.33 16.76 -14.17
C ARG A 42 -21.79 16.49 -14.49
N ALA A 43 -22.09 15.30 -15.02
CA ALA A 43 -23.44 14.83 -15.07
C ALA A 43 -23.81 14.74 -13.59
N LEU A 44 -24.44 15.81 -13.10
CA LEU A 44 -25.21 15.80 -11.89
C LEU A 44 -26.15 14.62 -12.09
N ARG A 45 -25.75 13.46 -11.57
CA ARG A 45 -26.68 12.38 -11.30
C ARG A 45 -27.68 13.08 -10.41
N ALA A 46 -28.83 13.43 -10.99
CA ALA A 46 -29.91 14.04 -10.26
C ALA A 46 -30.13 13.08 -9.10
N ARG A 47 -29.71 13.48 -7.90
CA ARG A 47 -30.27 12.89 -6.70
C ARG A 47 -31.74 13.15 -6.92
N SER A 48 -32.53 12.08 -7.07
CA SER A 48 -33.98 12.20 -6.97
C SER A 48 -34.19 13.02 -5.71
N ALA A 49 -34.63 14.26 -5.89
CA ALA A 49 -34.84 15.16 -4.78
C ALA A 49 -35.97 14.48 -4.01
N LYS A 50 -35.62 13.79 -2.91
CA LYS A 50 -36.60 13.25 -1.98
C LYS A 50 -37.46 14.45 -1.60
N VAL A 51 -38.69 14.46 -2.09
CA VAL A 51 -39.70 15.44 -1.72
C VAL A 51 -39.77 15.33 -0.20
N ALA A 52 -39.34 16.38 0.50
CA ALA A 52 -39.50 16.42 1.93
C ALA A 52 -40.99 16.20 2.22
N PRO A 53 -41.36 15.23 3.07
CA PRO A 53 -42.76 14.88 3.25
C PRO A 53 -43.50 16.14 3.69
N ARG A 54 -44.59 16.44 2.97
CA ARG A 54 -45.58 17.43 3.41
C ARG A 54 -45.92 17.09 4.86
N ALA A 55 -45.85 18.04 5.77
CA ALA A 55 -46.16 17.79 7.18
C ALA A 55 -47.61 17.27 7.27
N VAL A 56 -47.76 15.97 7.53
CA VAL A 56 -49.05 15.31 7.74
C VAL A 56 -49.45 15.56 9.19
N ALA A 57 -50.69 15.98 9.43
CA ALA A 57 -51.20 16.20 10.78
C ALA A 57 -51.36 14.86 11.52
N VAL A 58 -51.31 14.88 12.85
CA VAL A 58 -51.51 13.67 13.66
C VAL A 58 -52.92 13.15 13.44
N GLY A 59 -53.03 11.90 12.97
CA GLY A 59 -54.31 11.22 12.70
C GLY A 59 -54.72 11.14 11.23
N GLU A 60 -53.99 11.79 10.33
CA GLU A 60 -54.20 11.70 8.87
C GLU A 60 -53.47 10.51 8.26
N ASP A 61 -53.96 10.03 7.11
CA ASP A 61 -53.32 8.97 6.35
C ASP A 61 -51.95 9.39 5.83
N LEU A 62 -50.98 8.47 5.94
CA LEU A 62 -49.63 8.69 5.44
C LEU A 62 -49.61 8.55 3.90
N PRO A 63 -48.65 9.21 3.22
CA PRO A 63 -48.46 9.06 1.78
C PRO A 63 -48.31 7.58 1.37
N ALA A 64 -48.78 7.23 0.18
CA ALA A 64 -48.73 5.85 -0.33
C ALA A 64 -47.30 5.27 -0.40
N ASP A 65 -46.29 6.13 -0.48
CA ASP A 65 -44.86 5.81 -0.50
C ASP A 65 -44.20 5.82 0.90
N TYR A 66 -44.96 5.99 1.99
CA TYR A 66 -44.41 6.04 3.36
C TYR A 66 -43.59 4.78 3.71
N ALA A 67 -44.04 3.61 3.26
CA ALA A 67 -43.33 2.34 3.49
C ALA A 67 -41.94 2.29 2.82
N GLU A 68 -41.70 3.11 1.79
CA GLU A 68 -40.42 3.21 1.09
C GLU A 68 -39.44 4.16 1.77
N TRP A 69 -39.88 4.92 2.77
CA TRP A 69 -39.02 5.81 3.56
C TRP A 69 -38.17 5.01 4.56
N LEU A 70 -37.22 4.26 4.01
CA LEU A 70 -36.27 3.48 4.79
C LEU A 70 -35.18 4.37 5.42
N PRO A 71 -34.62 3.97 6.57
CA PRO A 71 -33.44 4.61 7.13
C PRO A 71 -32.27 4.61 6.14
N GLU A 72 -31.65 5.77 5.95
CA GLU A 72 -30.47 5.89 5.10
C GLU A 72 -29.23 5.43 5.86
N ALA A 73 -28.40 4.60 5.21
CA ALA A 73 -27.12 4.21 5.78
C ALA A 73 -26.17 5.41 5.79
N ASP A 74 -25.67 5.77 6.97
CA ASP A 74 -24.64 6.79 7.13
C ASP A 74 -23.29 6.27 6.59
N PRO A 75 -22.72 6.88 5.54
CA PRO A 75 -21.45 6.44 4.96
C PRO A 75 -20.28 6.44 5.97
N SER A 76 -20.34 7.27 7.02
CA SER A 76 -19.30 7.33 8.07
C SER A 76 -19.26 6.07 8.95
N LYS A 77 -20.39 5.34 9.05
CA LYS A 77 -20.54 4.10 9.83
C LYS A 77 -20.23 2.83 9.03
N ARG A 78 -19.69 2.96 7.81
CA ARG A 78 -19.31 1.83 6.98
C ARG A 78 -18.27 0.97 7.71
N ARG A 79 -18.56 -0.33 7.87
CA ARG A 79 -17.60 -1.32 8.40
C ARG A 79 -16.40 -1.43 7.47
N ARG A 80 -15.19 -1.48 8.05
CA ARG A 80 -13.93 -1.55 7.31
C ARG A 80 -12.94 -2.49 8.00
N ALA A 81 -12.03 -3.05 7.22
CA ALA A 81 -10.86 -3.79 7.67
C ALA A 81 -9.59 -3.19 7.04
N GLY A 82 -8.44 -3.46 7.64
CA GLY A 82 -7.16 -2.93 7.20
C GLY A 82 -5.97 -3.72 7.71
N VAL A 83 -4.79 -3.32 7.24
CA VAL A 83 -3.51 -3.95 7.56
C VAL A 83 -2.56 -2.92 8.18
N LEU A 84 -1.85 -3.33 9.23
CA LEU A 84 -0.72 -2.60 9.81
C LEU A 84 0.57 -3.11 9.16
N LEU A 85 1.24 -2.25 8.38
CA LEU A 85 2.50 -2.57 7.74
C LEU A 85 3.31 -1.30 7.54
N HIS A 86 4.53 -1.24 8.06
CA HIS A 86 5.38 -0.07 7.86
C HIS A 86 6.12 -0.16 6.50
N PRO A 87 6.29 0.95 5.74
CA PRO A 87 6.95 0.91 4.43
C PRO A 87 8.37 0.33 4.45
N THR A 88 9.10 0.47 5.56
CA THR A 88 10.45 -0.12 5.70
C THR A 88 10.46 -1.64 5.64
N SER A 89 9.30 -2.29 5.83
CA SER A 89 9.13 -3.74 5.78
C SER A 89 8.80 -4.26 4.39
N PHE A 90 8.65 -3.40 3.39
CA PHE A 90 8.56 -3.85 2.01
C PHE A 90 9.87 -4.50 1.58
N ARG A 91 9.77 -5.44 0.64
CA ARG A 91 10.94 -6.02 -0.02
C ARG A 91 11.57 -4.96 -0.92
N GLY A 92 12.86 -5.08 -1.17
CA GLY A 92 13.55 -4.20 -2.10
C GLY A 92 15.04 -4.51 -2.15
N PRO A 93 15.72 -4.14 -3.25
CA PRO A 93 17.15 -4.43 -3.41
C PRO A 93 18.05 -3.49 -2.59
N TYR A 94 17.52 -2.44 -1.96
CA TYR A 94 18.31 -1.38 -1.33
C TYR A 94 18.36 -1.46 0.21
N GLY A 95 18.20 -2.66 0.77
CA GLY A 95 18.33 -2.92 2.22
C GLY A 95 17.21 -2.39 3.11
N ILE A 96 16.26 -1.61 2.56
CA ILE A 96 15.07 -1.12 3.23
C ILE A 96 13.92 -1.02 2.22
N GLY A 97 12.70 -1.26 2.68
CA GLY A 97 11.51 -0.96 1.87
C GLY A 97 11.35 0.55 1.64
N ASP A 98 10.79 0.92 0.49
CA ASP A 98 10.61 2.31 0.06
C ASP A 98 9.20 2.58 -0.49
N LEU A 99 8.93 3.83 -0.82
CA LEU A 99 7.68 4.29 -1.42
C LEU A 99 7.69 4.20 -2.96
N GLY A 100 8.27 3.13 -3.51
CA GLY A 100 8.31 2.83 -4.94
C GLY A 100 7.34 1.74 -5.36
N GLY A 101 7.77 0.89 -6.30
CA GLY A 101 6.93 -0.13 -6.93
C GLY A 101 6.26 -1.10 -5.95
N GLU A 102 6.96 -1.54 -4.91
CA GLU A 102 6.39 -2.48 -3.92
C GLU A 102 5.28 -1.86 -3.08
N ALA A 103 5.30 -0.55 -2.83
CA ALA A 103 4.20 0.15 -2.15
C ALA A 103 2.92 0.10 -3.00
N PHE A 104 3.03 0.30 -4.32
CA PHE A 104 1.89 0.18 -5.24
C PHE A 104 1.37 -1.27 -5.31
N ARG A 105 2.27 -2.26 -5.38
CA ARG A 105 1.87 -3.68 -5.38
C ARG A 105 1.17 -4.08 -4.09
N PHE A 106 1.60 -3.54 -2.95
CA PHE A 106 0.90 -3.73 -1.68
C PHE A 106 -0.50 -3.11 -1.71
N LEU A 107 -0.66 -1.91 -2.25
CA LEU A 107 -1.98 -1.26 -2.38
C LEU A 107 -2.91 -2.04 -3.32
N ASP A 108 -2.40 -2.58 -4.43
CA ASP A 108 -3.17 -3.45 -5.33
C ASP A 108 -3.65 -4.71 -4.61
N TRP A 109 -2.78 -5.35 -3.83
CA TRP A 109 -3.15 -6.49 -2.98
C TRP A 109 -4.16 -6.10 -1.89
N LEU A 110 -3.98 -4.94 -1.25
CA LEU A 110 -4.89 -4.46 -0.21
C LEU A 110 -6.29 -4.20 -0.78
N HIS A 111 -6.35 -3.60 -1.98
CA HIS A 111 -7.60 -3.41 -2.70
C HIS A 111 -8.23 -4.75 -3.11
N ALA A 112 -7.45 -5.69 -3.65
CA ALA A 112 -7.92 -7.01 -4.05
C ALA A 112 -8.44 -7.86 -2.87
N SER A 113 -7.91 -7.66 -1.67
CA SER A 113 -8.37 -8.34 -0.44
C SER A 113 -9.64 -7.72 0.16
N GLY A 114 -10.14 -6.59 -0.37
CA GLY A 114 -11.30 -5.87 0.16
C GLY A 114 -11.00 -5.03 1.41
N CYS A 115 -9.74 -4.97 1.83
CA CYS A 115 -9.30 -4.02 2.85
C CYS A 115 -9.37 -2.58 2.33
N SER A 116 -9.65 -1.63 3.22
CA SER A 116 -9.83 -0.22 2.87
C SER A 116 -9.10 0.75 3.80
N VAL A 117 -8.20 0.21 4.64
CA VAL A 117 -7.36 0.97 5.56
C VAL A 117 -5.96 0.36 5.55
N TRP A 118 -4.96 1.22 5.39
CA TRP A 118 -3.56 0.90 5.64
C TRP A 118 -3.09 1.77 6.80
N GLN A 119 -2.61 1.12 7.87
CA GLN A 119 -2.02 1.81 9.01
C GLN A 119 -0.49 1.69 8.94
N VAL A 120 0.18 2.81 9.19
CA VAL A 120 1.64 2.91 9.27
C VAL A 120 2.08 3.43 10.64
N LEU A 121 3.32 3.11 11.02
CA LEU A 121 4.02 3.78 12.12
C LEU A 121 4.40 5.22 11.71
N PRO A 122 4.85 6.08 12.65
CA PRO A 122 5.27 7.43 12.30
C PRO A 122 6.34 7.44 11.19
N LEU A 123 6.13 8.28 10.18
CA LEU A 123 7.02 8.39 9.01
C LEU A 123 8.16 9.39 9.23
N VAL A 124 8.41 9.81 10.46
CA VAL A 124 9.43 10.78 10.83
C VAL A 124 10.84 10.21 10.68
N PRO A 125 11.88 11.05 10.47
CA PRO A 125 13.25 10.57 10.43
C PRO A 125 13.63 9.93 11.77
N PRO A 126 13.95 8.63 11.81
CA PRO A 126 14.29 7.98 13.07
C PRO A 126 15.61 8.52 13.63
N ALA A 127 15.79 8.42 14.94
CA ALA A 127 17.09 8.69 15.56
C ALA A 127 18.17 7.79 14.93
N ARG A 128 19.35 8.39 14.70
CA ARG A 128 20.54 7.70 14.19
C ARG A 128 21.52 7.29 15.30
N LYS A 129 21.09 7.33 16.57
CA LYS A 129 21.94 6.98 17.71
C LYS A 129 22.19 5.47 17.76
N PRO A 130 23.38 4.99 18.18
CA PRO A 130 23.73 3.57 18.16
C PRO A 130 22.77 2.63 18.90
N TYR A 131 22.08 3.11 19.95
CA TYR A 131 21.19 2.30 20.79
C TYR A 131 19.70 2.43 20.42
N ASP A 132 19.28 3.55 19.81
CA ASP A 132 17.88 3.83 19.42
C ASP A 132 17.71 3.93 17.89
N GLY A 133 18.69 3.42 17.15
CA GLY A 133 18.80 3.51 15.70
C GLY A 133 17.59 2.89 15.02
N GLY A 134 16.84 3.69 14.26
CA GLY A 134 15.72 3.19 13.45
C GLY A 134 14.35 3.18 14.10
N SER A 135 14.21 3.60 15.37
CA SER A 135 12.89 3.72 16.01
C SER A 135 12.06 4.85 15.37
N PRO A 136 10.84 4.58 14.85
CA PRO A 136 9.97 5.61 14.30
C PRO A 136 9.35 6.51 15.38
N TYR A 137 9.44 6.12 16.66
CA TYR A 137 8.93 6.91 17.79
C TYR A 137 9.98 7.84 18.39
N SER A 138 11.25 7.67 18.02
CA SER A 138 12.37 8.52 18.43
C SER A 138 12.75 9.46 17.30
N GLY A 139 11.75 10.13 16.71
CA GLY A 139 11.93 11.02 15.56
C GLY A 139 12.83 12.21 15.88
N GLN A 140 13.71 12.59 14.93
CA GLN A 140 14.51 13.82 15.03
C GLN A 140 13.66 15.09 14.84
N ASP A 141 12.52 14.95 14.17
CA ASP A 141 11.58 16.01 13.84
C ASP A 141 10.15 15.44 13.84
N ALA A 142 9.13 16.27 14.07
CA ALA A 142 7.73 15.84 14.16
C ALA A 142 6.97 15.91 12.81
N ASN A 143 7.53 16.57 11.81
CA ASN A 143 6.87 16.96 10.57
C ASN A 143 7.58 16.44 9.32
N CYS A 144 8.92 16.35 9.36
CA CYS A 144 9.71 15.83 8.25
C CYS A 144 9.40 14.35 7.97
N GLY A 145 9.58 13.95 6.71
CA GLY A 145 9.53 12.55 6.32
C GLY A 145 10.91 11.88 6.40
N ASN A 146 10.94 10.59 6.70
CA ASN A 146 12.15 9.78 6.65
C ASN A 146 12.64 9.64 5.19
N ILE A 147 13.74 10.32 4.86
CA ILE A 147 14.34 10.30 3.53
C ILE A 147 14.76 8.90 3.05
N LEU A 148 15.00 7.96 3.98
CA LEU A 148 15.36 6.58 3.62
C LEU A 148 14.20 5.83 2.94
N LEU A 149 12.97 6.35 3.03
CA LEU A 149 11.80 5.81 2.33
C LEU A 149 11.66 6.29 0.88
N ILE A 150 12.52 7.18 0.40
CA ILE A 150 12.53 7.62 -1.00
C ILE A 150 13.01 6.47 -1.88
N SER A 151 12.28 6.19 -2.95
CA SER A 151 12.65 5.13 -3.91
C SER A 151 13.68 5.64 -4.90
N LEU A 152 14.84 4.97 -4.98
CA LEU A 152 15.88 5.32 -5.95
C LEU A 152 15.44 5.04 -7.39
N GLU A 153 14.60 4.01 -7.60
CA GLU A 153 14.05 3.69 -8.92
C GLU A 153 13.12 4.79 -9.44
N GLU A 154 12.32 5.41 -8.57
CA GLU A 154 11.50 6.55 -8.96
C GLU A 154 12.36 7.77 -9.29
N LEU A 155 13.45 8.02 -8.54
CA LEU A 155 14.41 9.07 -8.89
C LEU A 155 15.05 8.86 -10.27
N VAL A 156 15.33 7.61 -10.65
CA VAL A 156 15.82 7.28 -12.01
C VAL A 156 14.74 7.53 -13.07
N LYS A 157 13.48 7.13 -12.81
CA LYS A 157 12.37 7.39 -13.74
C LYS A 157 12.13 8.88 -13.97
N GLU A 158 12.32 9.70 -12.96
CA GLU A 158 12.20 11.15 -13.04
C GLU A 158 13.45 11.84 -13.67
N GLY A 159 14.48 11.07 -14.02
CA GLY A 159 15.74 11.61 -14.55
C GLY A 159 16.54 12.43 -13.53
N LEU A 160 16.33 12.17 -12.24
CA LEU A 160 17.04 12.80 -11.13
C LEU A 160 18.29 12.02 -10.71
N LEU A 161 18.37 10.75 -11.08
CA LEU A 161 19.50 9.87 -10.85
C LEU A 161 19.76 9.07 -12.14
N GLU A 162 21.03 8.83 -12.49
CA GLU A 162 21.35 7.96 -13.61
C GLU A 162 21.26 6.50 -13.17
N LYS A 163 20.87 5.62 -14.10
CA LYS A 163 20.72 4.18 -13.79
C LYS A 163 22.03 3.54 -13.32
N ASP A 164 23.15 4.02 -13.85
CA ASP A 164 24.50 3.53 -13.52
C ASP A 164 24.98 3.96 -12.13
N GLU A 165 24.25 4.88 -11.48
CA GLU A 165 24.54 5.34 -10.11
C GLU A 165 23.76 4.54 -9.06
N LEU A 166 22.85 3.66 -9.48
CA LEU A 166 22.16 2.78 -8.56
C LEU A 166 23.16 1.79 -7.93
N PRO A 167 23.07 1.57 -6.61
CA PRO A 167 23.91 0.60 -5.95
C PRO A 167 23.52 -0.83 -6.34
N ASP A 168 24.47 -1.74 -6.19
CA ASP A 168 24.20 -3.18 -6.31
C ASP A 168 23.15 -3.63 -5.29
N ALA A 169 22.37 -4.64 -5.68
CA ALA A 169 21.34 -5.20 -4.83
C ALA A 169 21.96 -5.85 -3.57
N ILE A 170 21.44 -5.46 -2.41
CA ILE A 170 21.81 -6.02 -1.11
C ILE A 170 20.72 -7.01 -0.70
N ASP A 171 21.14 -8.26 -0.43
CA ASP A 171 20.26 -9.23 0.18
C ASP A 171 20.15 -8.95 1.69
N ALA A 172 18.98 -8.50 2.11
CA ALA A 172 18.72 -8.09 3.49
C ALA A 172 17.37 -8.63 3.96
N ASP A 173 17.39 -9.62 4.84
CA ASP A 173 16.19 -10.13 5.52
C ASP A 173 15.65 -9.15 6.57
N SER A 174 16.51 -8.27 7.07
CA SER A 174 16.17 -7.26 8.08
C SER A 174 16.88 -5.93 7.80
N VAL A 175 16.25 -4.83 8.17
CA VAL A 175 16.77 -3.48 7.91
C VAL A 175 17.96 -3.16 8.82
N ASN A 176 19.12 -2.92 8.21
CA ASN A 176 20.27 -2.31 8.89
C ASN A 176 20.34 -0.82 8.54
N TYR A 177 19.87 0.03 9.46
CA TYR A 177 19.77 1.48 9.22
C TYR A 177 21.11 2.17 8.95
N SER A 178 22.23 1.67 9.49
CA SER A 178 23.55 2.27 9.26
C SER A 178 24.00 2.06 7.82
N ILE A 179 23.91 0.82 7.33
CA ILE A 179 24.29 0.48 5.94
C ILE A 179 23.39 1.22 4.95
N VAL A 180 22.08 1.23 5.22
CA VAL A 180 21.10 1.90 4.35
C VAL A 180 21.32 3.41 4.28
N ALA A 181 21.67 4.05 5.40
CA ALA A 181 21.99 5.48 5.41
C ALA A 181 23.26 5.78 4.60
N GLU A 182 24.32 5.00 4.78
CA GLU A 182 25.57 5.13 4.02
C GLU A 182 25.35 4.95 2.51
N LEU A 183 24.45 4.05 2.13
CA LEU A 183 24.08 3.78 0.74
C LEU A 183 23.24 4.91 0.12
N LYS A 184 22.16 5.32 0.79
CA LYS A 184 21.11 6.17 0.20
C LYS A 184 21.35 7.66 0.39
N ASP A 185 21.92 8.09 1.51
CA ASP A 185 22.15 9.52 1.80
C ASP A 185 22.97 10.24 0.70
N PRO A 186 24.11 9.72 0.19
CA PRO A 186 24.87 10.43 -0.85
C PRO A 186 24.10 10.54 -2.16
N LEU A 187 23.31 9.52 -2.52
CA LEU A 187 22.52 9.50 -3.75
C LEU A 187 21.38 10.52 -3.70
N ILE A 188 20.69 10.59 -2.55
CA ILE A 188 19.61 11.55 -2.32
C ILE A 188 20.17 12.99 -2.25
N ALA A 189 21.33 13.19 -1.60
CA ALA A 189 21.96 14.50 -1.47
C ALA A 189 22.51 15.05 -2.79
N LYS A 190 23.04 14.18 -3.67
CA LYS A 190 23.64 14.59 -4.95
C LYS A 190 22.71 15.47 -5.79
N ARG A 191 21.40 15.18 -5.77
CA ARG A 191 20.44 15.94 -6.56
C ARG A 191 20.11 17.31 -5.97
N TYR A 192 20.25 17.50 -4.65
CA TYR A 192 19.99 18.78 -3.98
C TYR A 192 20.81 19.92 -4.61
N TYR A 193 22.01 19.62 -5.11
CA TYR A 193 22.91 20.59 -5.74
C TYR A 193 22.60 20.92 -7.20
N HIS A 194 21.79 20.12 -7.90
CA HIS A 194 21.50 20.32 -9.32
C HIS A 194 20.07 20.88 -9.55
N CYS A 195 19.24 20.94 -8.50
CA CYS A 195 17.90 21.56 -8.55
C CYS A 195 17.88 23.03 -8.07
N LEU A 196 19.00 23.52 -7.52
CA LEU A 196 19.24 24.93 -7.19
C LEU A 196 20.03 25.60 -8.32
#